data_AF-X1DIH1-F1
#
_entry.id   AF-X1DIH1-F1
#
_cell.length_a   1.000
_cell.length_b   1.000
_cell.length_c   1.000
_cell.angle_alpha   90.00
_cell.angle_beta   90.00
_cell.angle_gamma   90.00
#
_symmetry.space_group_name_H-M   'P 1'
#
loop_
_entity.id
_entity.type
_entity.pdbx_description
1 polymer ?
#
loop_
_entity_poly.entity_id
_entity_poly.type
_entity_poly.pdbx_seq_one_letter_code
_entity_poly.pdbx_strand_id
1 'polypeptide(L)'
;LKTIIYTPTKLFPDYSLPEMKEVTGAYLLEDLIEKYEPKPPKVDINPIEDLALLPFTGGTTGVPKGTMQTHYNITTNVIQTLQWMMHPLRSAVKGKASLVICVPIFHQYGHWAVHSCISWGIRMFLMDPRDIDKMIEIIKKYRPFMIIGVPTHFMLFLTKDIQRLPVFFFSAAAALPEEVAKKFEKKIGVPMGEGYGATETTGGTHLNLTALSKVTGFVSKVKRSIGIPVPDTEVKIVNHETGEEVPIGETGEIWIRGP
;
A
#
# COMPACT_ATOMS: atom_id res chain seq x y z
N LEU A 1 27.95 -15.11 20.27
CA LEU A 1 28.11 -15.74 18.93
C LEU A 1 27.45 -14.82 17.92
N LYS A 2 28.21 -14.20 17.01
CA LYS A 2 27.63 -13.43 15.90
C LYS A 2 27.61 -14.34 14.68
N THR A 3 26.44 -14.90 14.35
CA THR A 3 26.23 -15.53 13.04
C THR A 3 26.18 -14.41 12.01
N ILE A 4 27.12 -14.39 11.07
CA ILE A 4 27.15 -13.41 9.99
C ILE A 4 26.51 -14.07 8.77
N ILE A 5 25.41 -13.50 8.29
CA ILE A 5 24.74 -13.90 7.04
C ILE A 5 24.92 -12.75 6.05
N TYR A 6 25.37 -13.06 4.84
CA TYR A 6 25.61 -12.07 3.79
C TYR A 6 24.91 -12.48 2.49
N THR A 7 24.57 -11.50 1.67
CA THR A 7 23.95 -11.71 0.35
C THR A 7 24.43 -10.60 -0.59
N PRO A 8 24.74 -10.89 -1.85
CA PRO A 8 25.13 -9.85 -2.79
C PRO A 8 23.91 -9.05 -3.21
N THR A 9 23.89 -7.76 -2.88
CA THR A 9 22.84 -6.86 -3.36
C THR A 9 23.21 -6.34 -4.74
N LYS A 10 22.32 -6.46 -5.74
CA LYS A 10 22.45 -5.68 -6.97
C LYS A 10 22.28 -4.20 -6.64
N LEU A 11 23.41 -3.51 -6.49
CA LEU A 11 23.42 -2.07 -6.20
C LEU A 11 22.94 -1.25 -7.41
N PHE A 12 23.16 -1.75 -8.64
CA PHE A 12 22.82 -1.05 -9.88
C PHE A 12 22.25 -1.99 -10.96
N PRO A 13 21.47 -1.47 -11.93
CA PRO A 13 20.88 -2.27 -13.01
C PRO A 13 21.89 -3.04 -13.85
N ASP A 14 23.09 -2.48 -14.02
CA ASP A 14 24.18 -3.04 -14.83
C ASP A 14 25.21 -3.81 -13.98
N TYR A 15 24.90 -4.04 -12.70
CA TYR A 15 25.76 -4.81 -11.81
C TYR A 15 25.52 -6.31 -12.01
N SER A 16 26.47 -6.98 -12.64
CA SER A 16 26.60 -8.44 -12.52
C SER A 16 26.96 -8.76 -11.08
N LEU A 17 26.22 -9.68 -10.46
CA LEU A 17 26.57 -10.16 -9.13
C LEU A 17 28.02 -10.68 -9.18
N PRO A 18 28.91 -10.23 -8.28
CA PRO A 18 30.27 -10.73 -8.25
C PRO A 18 30.20 -12.23 -7.94
N GLU A 19 31.16 -12.99 -8.46
CA GLU A 19 31.39 -14.35 -7.99
C GLU A 19 31.74 -14.26 -6.50
N MET A 20 30.81 -14.72 -5.65
CA MET A 20 30.93 -14.58 -4.20
C MET A 20 31.97 -15.59 -3.71
N LYS A 21 33.14 -15.10 -3.31
CA LYS A 21 34.10 -15.92 -2.56
C LYS A 21 33.55 -16.19 -1.17
N GLU A 22 33.65 -17.43 -0.70
CA GLU A 22 33.31 -17.78 0.67
C GLU A 22 34.01 -16.84 1.66
N VAL A 23 33.22 -16.21 2.52
CA VAL A 23 33.74 -15.38 3.62
C VAL A 23 33.89 -16.26 4.85
N THR A 24 35.13 -16.49 5.30
CA THR A 24 35.40 -17.33 6.48
C THR A 24 34.64 -16.81 7.70
N GLY A 25 33.85 -17.68 8.33
CA GLY A 25 33.02 -17.33 9.48
C GLY A 25 31.68 -16.67 9.15
N ALA A 26 31.27 -16.64 7.88
CA ALA A 26 29.96 -16.15 7.45
C ALA A 26 29.27 -17.15 6.49
N TYR A 27 27.96 -17.01 6.37
CA TYR A 27 27.11 -17.85 5.53
C TYR A 27 26.46 -17.03 4.42
N LEU A 28 26.56 -17.50 3.18
CA LEU A 28 25.84 -16.89 2.06
C LEU A 28 24.35 -17.23 2.18
N LEU A 29 23.47 -16.23 2.09
CA LEU A 29 22.03 -16.42 2.23
C LEU A 29 21.47 -17.40 1.19
N GLU A 30 21.97 -17.35 -0.04
CA GLU A 30 21.53 -18.25 -1.13
C GLU A 30 21.84 -19.71 -0.81
N ASP A 31 23.06 -20.01 -0.34
CA ASP A 31 23.45 -21.35 0.11
C ASP A 31 22.55 -21.85 1.24
N LEU A 32 22.17 -20.97 2.19
CA LEU A 32 21.27 -21.34 3.26
C LEU A 32 19.87 -21.70 2.74
N ILE A 33 19.37 -20.98 1.73
CA ILE A 33 18.06 -21.24 1.12
C ILE A 33 18.09 -22.53 0.30
N GLU A 34 19.17 -22.82 -0.43
CA GLU A 34 19.29 -24.01 -1.26
C GLU A 34 19.54 -25.27 -0.43
N LYS A 35 20.37 -25.17 0.62
CA LYS A 35 20.79 -26.30 1.44
C LYS A 35 19.74 -26.78 2.44
N TYR A 36 18.90 -25.88 2.94
CA TYR A 36 17.97 -26.20 4.02
C TYR A 36 16.52 -26.09 3.55
N GLU A 37 15.76 -27.16 3.78
CA GLU A 37 14.31 -27.12 3.58
C GLU A 37 13.66 -26.09 4.52
N PRO A 38 12.61 -25.37 4.07
CA PRO A 38 11.87 -24.45 4.92
C PRO A 38 11.08 -25.23 5.97
N LYS A 39 11.72 -25.49 7.10
CA LYS A 39 11.14 -26.14 8.29
C LYS A 39 10.95 -25.08 9.39
N PRO A 40 10.03 -24.12 9.23
CA PRO A 40 9.77 -23.15 10.28
C PRO A 40 9.29 -23.88 11.55
N PRO A 41 9.62 -23.38 12.75
CA PRO A 41 9.14 -23.97 13.98
C PRO A 41 7.61 -23.96 13.99
N LYS A 42 7.00 -25.02 14.51
CA LYS A 42 5.57 -25.01 14.81
C LYS A 42 5.36 -24.04 15.98
N VAL A 43 4.69 -22.94 15.70
CA VAL A 43 4.26 -21.96 16.69
C VAL A 43 2.75 -22.07 16.85
N ASP A 44 2.28 -21.99 18.09
CA ASP A 44 0.86 -21.81 18.37
C ASP A 44 0.56 -20.32 18.25
N ILE A 45 -0.36 -19.94 17.36
CA ILE A 45 -0.74 -18.55 17.10
C ILE A 45 -2.25 -18.48 17.19
N ASN A 46 -2.76 -17.63 18.08
CA ASN A 46 -4.13 -17.17 18.04
C ASN A 46 -4.20 -15.87 17.22
N PRO A 47 -4.61 -15.90 15.94
CA PRO A 47 -4.50 -14.74 15.07
C PRO A 47 -5.37 -13.56 15.51
N ILE A 48 -6.44 -13.81 16.29
CA ILE A 48 -7.36 -12.77 16.74
C ILE A 48 -6.74 -11.95 17.88
N GLU A 49 -5.99 -12.61 18.77
CA GLU A 49 -5.46 -12.00 20.00
C GLU A 49 -3.96 -11.67 19.90
N ASP A 50 -3.19 -12.48 19.17
CA ASP A 50 -1.74 -12.32 19.09
C ASP A 50 -1.36 -11.15 18.19
N LEU A 51 -0.51 -10.28 18.74
CA LEU A 51 0.02 -9.12 18.05
C LEU A 51 1.01 -9.53 16.96
N ALA A 52 0.79 -9.02 15.76
CA ALA A 52 1.66 -9.22 14.60
C ALA A 52 2.55 -8.00 14.33
N LEU A 53 2.06 -6.79 14.60
CA LEU A 53 2.77 -5.55 14.28
C LEU A 53 2.50 -4.46 15.32
N LEU A 54 3.53 -3.67 15.60
CA LEU A 54 3.48 -2.48 16.44
C LEU A 54 3.99 -1.25 15.66
N PRO A 55 3.26 -0.75 14.65
CA PRO A 55 3.68 0.46 13.97
C PRO A 55 3.58 1.65 14.93
N PHE A 56 4.63 2.47 14.96
CA PHE A 56 4.68 3.66 15.80
C PHE A 56 4.14 4.88 15.06
N THR A 57 3.26 5.63 15.73
CA THR A 57 2.74 6.92 15.23
C THR A 57 3.29 8.06 16.08
N GLY A 58 3.43 9.26 15.50
CA GLY A 58 4.08 10.39 16.16
C GLY A 58 3.39 10.89 17.43
N GLY A 59 2.10 10.57 17.62
CA GLY A 59 1.27 11.05 18.72
C GLY A 59 1.08 12.58 18.71
N THR A 60 -0.11 13.07 19.06
CA THR A 60 -0.34 14.52 19.21
C THR A 60 0.45 15.12 20.39
N THR A 61 0.94 14.28 21.30
CA THR A 61 1.69 14.66 22.50
C THR A 61 3.21 14.64 22.32
N GLY A 62 3.72 14.32 21.12
CA GLY A 62 5.16 14.29 20.79
C GLY A 62 5.92 13.03 21.23
N VAL A 63 5.28 12.13 21.98
CA VAL A 63 5.83 10.81 22.32
C VAL A 63 5.25 9.78 21.35
N PRO A 64 6.10 9.04 20.61
CA PRO A 64 5.61 8.00 19.71
C PRO A 64 4.83 6.91 20.45
N LYS A 65 3.69 6.50 19.89
CA LYS A 65 2.82 5.44 20.45
C LYS A 65 2.74 4.28 19.47
N GLY A 66 2.85 3.05 19.99
CA GLY A 66 2.68 1.84 19.19
C GLY A 66 1.20 1.49 19.05
N THR A 67 0.73 1.32 17.82
CA THR A 67 -0.60 0.75 17.56
C THR A 67 -0.51 -0.76 17.70
N MET A 68 -1.39 -1.38 18.48
CA MET A 68 -1.44 -2.84 18.61
C MET A 68 -2.25 -3.45 17.48
N GLN A 69 -1.61 -4.16 16.55
CA GLN A 69 -2.29 -4.82 15.43
C GLN A 69 -2.08 -6.33 15.51
N THR A 70 -3.17 -7.09 15.46
CA THR A 70 -3.14 -8.56 15.48
C THR A 70 -2.97 -9.13 14.08
N HIS A 71 -2.67 -10.42 13.98
CA HIS A 71 -2.63 -11.11 12.68
C HIS A 71 -3.96 -10.99 11.93
N TYR A 72 -5.07 -11.05 12.66
CA TYR A 72 -6.42 -10.93 12.16
C TYR A 72 -6.66 -9.54 11.55
N ASN A 73 -6.31 -8.45 12.24
CA ASN A 73 -6.51 -7.11 11.69
C ASN A 73 -5.77 -6.93 10.34
N ILE A 74 -4.51 -7.35 10.25
CA ILE A 74 -3.69 -7.18 9.03
C ILE A 74 -4.27 -7.99 7.87
N THR A 75 -4.61 -9.26 8.13
CA THR A 75 -5.14 -10.16 7.12
C THR A 75 -6.50 -9.68 6.62
N THR A 76 -7.39 -9.28 7.53
CA THR A 76 -8.72 -8.79 7.21
C THR A 76 -8.65 -7.48 6.44
N ASN A 77 -7.78 -6.53 6.83
CA ASN A 77 -7.63 -5.27 6.11
C ASN A 77 -7.19 -5.50 4.64
N VAL A 78 -6.27 -6.42 4.38
CA VAL A 78 -5.85 -6.79 3.02
C VAL A 78 -7.02 -7.35 2.19
N ILE A 79 -7.86 -8.19 2.80
CA ILE A 79 -9.04 -8.78 2.15
C ILE A 79 -10.09 -7.71 1.84
N GLN A 80 -10.40 -6.85 2.81
CA GLN A 80 -11.40 -5.79 2.72
C GLN A 80 -11.01 -4.69 1.72
N THR A 81 -9.73 -4.52 1.42
CA THR A 81 -9.22 -3.42 0.58
C THR A 81 -8.88 -3.89 -0.83
N LEU A 82 -7.60 -4.20 -1.14
CA LEU A 82 -7.16 -4.52 -2.50
C LEU A 82 -7.93 -5.71 -3.06
N GLN A 83 -8.11 -6.76 -2.26
CA GLN A 83 -8.74 -7.98 -2.75
C GLN A 83 -10.20 -7.79 -3.09
N TRP A 84 -10.95 -7.08 -2.24
CA TRP A 84 -12.33 -6.71 -2.50
C TRP A 84 -12.44 -5.76 -3.69
N MET A 85 -11.67 -4.65 -3.69
CA MET A 85 -11.67 -3.64 -4.75
C MET A 85 -11.37 -4.26 -6.12
N MET A 86 -10.46 -5.23 -6.17
CA MET A 86 -10.00 -5.88 -7.40
C MET A 86 -10.65 -7.24 -7.64
N HIS A 87 -11.63 -7.65 -6.83
CA HIS A 87 -12.25 -8.98 -6.94
C HIS A 87 -12.75 -9.29 -8.37
N PRO A 88 -13.42 -8.35 -9.09
CA PRO A 88 -13.85 -8.60 -10.47
C PRO A 88 -12.70 -8.89 -11.45
N LEU A 89 -11.47 -8.46 -11.13
CA LEU A 89 -10.27 -8.65 -11.94
C LEU A 89 -9.33 -9.72 -11.38
N ARG A 90 -9.76 -10.49 -10.38
CA ARG A 90 -8.90 -11.45 -9.65
C ARG A 90 -8.13 -12.41 -10.57
N SER A 91 -8.76 -12.96 -11.60
CA SER A 91 -8.12 -13.90 -12.55
C SER A 91 -7.07 -13.26 -13.46
N ALA A 92 -7.17 -11.95 -13.69
CA ALA A 92 -6.23 -11.15 -14.45
C ALA A 92 -5.08 -10.61 -13.58
N VAL A 93 -5.33 -10.37 -12.28
CA VAL A 93 -4.36 -9.76 -11.36
C VAL A 93 -3.53 -10.81 -10.61
N LYS A 94 -4.15 -11.84 -10.05
CA LYS A 94 -3.49 -12.82 -9.17
C LYS A 94 -2.36 -13.55 -9.93
N GLY A 95 -1.13 -13.46 -9.42
CA GLY A 95 0.07 -14.08 -10.00
C GLY A 95 0.57 -13.47 -11.32
N LYS A 96 -0.10 -12.42 -11.83
CA LYS A 96 0.12 -11.90 -13.19
C LYS A 96 0.38 -10.38 -13.24
N ALA A 97 -0.12 -9.65 -12.25
CA ALA A 97 0.05 -8.21 -12.16
C ALA A 97 1.36 -7.81 -11.46
N SER A 98 1.71 -6.54 -11.61
CA SER A 98 2.75 -5.91 -10.80
C SER A 98 2.30 -4.58 -10.21
N LEU A 99 2.84 -4.23 -9.04
CA LEU A 99 2.60 -2.98 -8.33
C LEU A 99 3.93 -2.25 -8.13
N VAL A 100 3.91 -0.92 -8.24
CA VAL A 100 5.02 -0.08 -7.78
C VAL A 100 4.62 0.55 -6.45
N ILE A 101 5.40 0.24 -5.42
CA ILE A 101 5.19 0.73 -4.06
C ILE A 101 6.15 1.91 -3.87
N CYS A 102 5.63 3.13 -4.02
CA CYS A 102 6.41 4.36 -3.91
C CYS A 102 6.57 4.82 -2.46
N VAL A 103 5.85 4.21 -1.52
CA VAL A 103 5.77 4.64 -0.12
C VAL A 103 6.65 3.76 0.77
N PRO A 104 7.16 4.28 1.90
CA PRO A 104 8.00 3.47 2.79
C PRO A 104 7.25 2.28 3.38
N ILE A 105 7.88 1.11 3.40
CA ILE A 105 7.26 -0.13 3.93
C ILE A 105 7.16 -0.18 5.46
N PHE A 106 7.84 0.73 6.16
CA PHE A 106 7.67 0.92 7.61
C PHE A 106 6.40 1.71 7.95
N HIS A 107 5.82 2.42 6.97
CA HIS A 107 4.54 3.09 7.15
C HIS A 107 3.39 2.12 6.84
N GLN A 108 2.28 2.19 7.57
CA GLN A 108 1.15 1.25 7.44
C GLN A 108 0.71 1.05 5.98
N TYR A 109 0.65 2.14 5.20
CA TYR A 109 0.27 2.07 3.78
C TYR A 109 1.23 1.24 2.92
N GLY A 110 2.54 1.37 3.11
CA GLY A 110 3.53 0.56 2.40
C GLY A 110 3.55 -0.88 2.89
N HIS A 111 3.42 -1.08 4.20
CA HIS A 111 3.30 -2.40 4.82
C HIS A 111 2.09 -3.17 4.25
N TRP A 112 0.92 -2.52 4.24
CA TRP A 112 -0.30 -3.03 3.62
C TRP A 112 -0.11 -3.40 2.13
N ALA A 113 0.59 -2.55 1.36
CA ALA A 113 0.81 -2.81 -0.06
C ALA A 113 1.66 -4.07 -0.29
N VAL A 114 2.68 -4.31 0.55
CA VAL A 114 3.49 -5.53 0.53
C VAL A 114 2.64 -6.76 0.83
N HIS A 115 1.87 -6.75 1.93
CA HIS A 115 1.01 -7.88 2.29
C HIS A 115 -0.08 -8.16 1.24
N SER A 116 -0.63 -7.09 0.66
CA SER A 116 -1.58 -7.19 -0.45
C SER A 116 -0.94 -7.87 -1.67
N CYS A 117 0.30 -7.52 -2.01
CA CYS A 117 1.02 -8.18 -3.09
C CYS A 117 1.28 -9.66 -2.81
N ILE A 118 1.77 -9.99 -1.61
CA ILE A 118 2.06 -11.36 -1.18
C ILE A 118 0.78 -12.22 -1.26
N SER A 119 -0.34 -11.71 -0.75
CA SER A 119 -1.60 -12.45 -0.68
C SER A 119 -2.10 -12.96 -2.04
N TRP A 120 -1.80 -12.23 -3.12
CA TRP A 120 -2.20 -12.56 -4.49
C TRP A 120 -1.02 -12.89 -5.42
N GLY A 121 0.20 -13.04 -4.90
CA GLY A 121 1.39 -13.31 -5.71
C GLY A 121 1.68 -12.23 -6.76
N ILE A 122 1.36 -10.97 -6.46
CA ILE A 122 1.61 -9.82 -7.33
C ILE A 122 3.09 -9.46 -7.24
N ARG A 123 3.73 -9.22 -8.38
CA ARG A 123 5.11 -8.72 -8.42
C ARG A 123 5.18 -7.30 -7.85
N MET A 124 6.01 -7.08 -6.84
CA MET A 124 6.21 -5.75 -6.25
C MET A 124 7.52 -5.12 -6.73
N PHE A 125 7.47 -3.84 -7.09
CA PHE A 125 8.64 -2.98 -7.24
C PHE A 125 8.70 -2.06 -6.02
N LEU A 126 9.64 -2.34 -5.11
CA LEU A 126 9.90 -1.50 -3.94
C LEU A 126 10.84 -0.37 -4.37
N MET A 127 10.43 0.88 -4.09
CA MET A 127 11.16 2.07 -4.51
C MET A 127 11.70 2.80 -3.28
N ASP A 128 12.83 3.49 -3.42
CA ASP A 128 13.14 4.60 -2.51
C ASP A 128 12.06 5.67 -2.73
N PRO A 129 11.29 6.07 -1.70
CA PRO A 129 10.23 7.07 -1.82
C PRO A 129 10.71 8.44 -2.34
N ARG A 130 12.02 8.71 -2.30
CA ARG A 130 12.62 9.98 -2.74
C ARG A 130 13.15 9.92 -4.17
N ASP A 131 13.36 8.73 -4.73
CA ASP A 131 13.94 8.55 -6.07
C ASP A 131 12.85 8.58 -7.16
N ILE A 132 12.37 9.79 -7.44
CA ILE A 132 11.31 10.03 -8.41
C ILE A 132 11.72 9.60 -9.82
N ASP A 133 12.98 9.81 -10.21
CA ASP A 133 13.45 9.46 -11.54
C ASP A 133 13.45 7.94 -11.75
N LYS A 134 13.89 7.18 -10.74
CA LYS A 134 13.82 5.72 -10.79
C LYS A 134 12.38 5.21 -10.79
N MET A 135 11.47 5.84 -10.04
CA MET A 135 10.04 5.50 -10.12
C MET A 135 9.52 5.67 -11.55
N ILE A 136 9.79 6.80 -12.21
CA ILE A 136 9.35 7.06 -13.59
C ILE A 136 9.96 6.05 -14.56
N GLU A 137 11.25 5.71 -14.41
CA GLU A 137 11.91 4.68 -15.22
C GLU A 137 11.19 3.33 -15.11
N ILE A 138 10.92 2.86 -13.88
CA ILE A 138 10.23 1.60 -13.62
C ILE A 138 8.80 1.61 -14.16
N ILE A 139 8.07 2.71 -13.95
CA ILE A 139 6.69 2.89 -14.45
C ILE A 139 6.66 2.77 -15.98
N LYS A 140 7.57 3.47 -16.68
CA LYS A 140 7.66 3.43 -18.15
C LYS A 140 8.07 2.06 -18.66
N LYS A 141 9.07 1.44 -18.03
CA LYS A 141 9.65 0.16 -18.45
C LYS A 141 8.69 -1.01 -18.26
N TYR A 142 8.08 -1.11 -17.08
CA TYR A 142 7.31 -2.29 -16.69
C TYR A 142 5.80 -2.12 -16.80
N ARG A 143 5.28 -0.88 -16.93
CA ARG A 143 3.85 -0.58 -17.03
C ARG A 143 3.01 -1.38 -16.03
N PRO A 144 3.26 -1.17 -14.72
CA PRO A 144 2.62 -1.96 -13.68
C PRO A 144 1.09 -1.79 -13.71
N PHE A 145 0.39 -2.73 -13.10
CA PHE A 145 -1.06 -2.66 -12.97
C PHE A 145 -1.49 -1.44 -12.15
N MET A 146 -0.80 -1.20 -11.03
CA MET A 146 -1.14 -0.12 -10.09
C MET A 146 0.10 0.53 -9.48
N ILE A 147 0.02 1.84 -9.25
CA ILE A 147 0.98 2.62 -8.46
C ILE A 147 0.37 2.99 -7.13
N ILE A 148 1.09 2.69 -6.06
CA ILE A 148 0.76 3.03 -4.68
C ILE A 148 1.58 4.26 -4.31
N GLY A 149 0.93 5.42 -4.14
CA GLY A 149 1.59 6.71 -3.95
C GLY A 149 0.83 7.66 -3.02
N VAL A 150 1.46 8.80 -2.73
CA VAL A 150 0.87 9.89 -1.94
C VAL A 150 0.77 11.15 -2.82
N PRO A 151 -0.03 12.16 -2.45
CA PRO A 151 -0.19 13.39 -3.24
C PRO A 151 1.14 14.01 -3.70
N THR A 152 2.16 14.03 -2.84
CA THR A 152 3.50 14.53 -3.17
C THR A 152 4.17 13.79 -4.33
N HIS A 153 4.04 12.46 -4.41
CA HIS A 153 4.56 11.72 -5.56
C HIS A 153 3.88 12.15 -6.86
N PHE A 154 2.56 12.31 -6.87
CA PHE A 154 1.83 12.71 -8.07
C PHE A 154 2.16 14.16 -8.49
N MET A 155 2.38 15.06 -7.53
CA MET A 155 2.90 16.40 -7.81
C MET A 155 4.28 16.36 -8.46
N LEU A 156 5.18 15.50 -7.97
CA LEU A 156 6.53 15.33 -8.55
C LEU A 156 6.49 14.64 -9.91
N PHE A 157 5.61 13.67 -10.11
CA PHE A 157 5.42 13.02 -11.43
C PHE A 157 4.91 14.02 -12.49
N LEU A 158 4.12 15.04 -12.09
CA LEU A 158 3.70 16.10 -13.01
C LEU A 158 4.88 16.91 -13.57
N THR A 159 6.00 16.99 -12.86
CA THR A 159 7.20 17.71 -13.33
C THR A 159 8.09 16.88 -14.25
N LYS A 160 7.86 15.56 -14.34
CA LYS A 160 8.62 14.63 -15.17
C LYS A 160 7.96 14.41 -16.53
N ASP A 161 8.71 13.90 -17.50
CA ASP A 161 8.15 13.43 -18.76
C ASP A 161 7.44 12.08 -18.53
N ILE A 162 6.19 12.12 -18.07
CA ILE A 162 5.31 10.96 -17.98
C ILE A 162 4.10 11.21 -18.88
N GLN A 163 3.92 10.33 -19.86
CA GLN A 163 2.86 10.44 -20.86
C GLN A 163 1.70 9.51 -20.52
N ARG A 164 0.73 9.38 -21.43
CA ARG A 164 -0.39 8.47 -21.25
C ARG A 164 0.08 7.03 -21.04
N LEU A 165 -0.44 6.40 -19.99
CA LEU A 165 -0.09 5.05 -19.59
C LEU A 165 -1.35 4.32 -19.09
N PRO A 166 -1.57 3.04 -19.46
CA PRO A 166 -2.69 2.24 -18.98
C PRO A 166 -2.39 1.67 -17.58
N VAL A 167 -2.11 2.55 -16.63
CA VAL A 167 -1.68 2.23 -15.26
C VAL A 167 -2.67 2.87 -14.30
N PHE A 168 -3.12 2.15 -13.27
CA PHE A 168 -4.00 2.71 -12.26
C PHE A 168 -3.20 3.40 -11.16
N PHE A 169 -3.43 4.69 -10.92
CA PHE A 169 -2.70 5.46 -9.90
C PHE A 169 -3.58 5.65 -8.67
N PHE A 170 -3.11 5.20 -7.52
CA PHE A 170 -3.86 5.24 -6.26
C PHE A 170 -3.16 6.14 -5.24
N SER A 171 -3.89 7.15 -4.75
CA SER A 171 -3.41 8.11 -3.75
C SER A 171 -4.02 7.82 -2.38
N ALA A 172 -3.20 7.78 -1.33
CA ALA A 172 -3.66 7.69 0.05
C ALA A 172 -2.70 8.42 1.01
N ALA A 173 -2.92 8.23 2.31
CA ALA A 173 -2.16 8.78 3.44
C ALA A 173 -2.22 10.31 3.64
N ALA A 174 -2.66 11.07 2.63
CA ALA A 174 -2.97 12.49 2.75
C ALA A 174 -4.06 12.88 1.74
N ALA A 175 -4.76 13.97 2.02
CA ALA A 175 -5.75 14.53 1.10
C ALA A 175 -5.10 14.87 -0.24
N LEU A 176 -5.65 14.34 -1.34
CA LEU A 176 -5.20 14.67 -2.69
C LEU A 176 -5.86 15.98 -3.14
N PRO A 177 -5.08 17.04 -3.43
CA PRO A 177 -5.67 18.28 -3.91
C PRO A 177 -6.36 18.06 -5.26
N GLU A 178 -7.58 18.56 -5.41
CA GLU A 178 -8.39 18.34 -6.62
C GLU A 178 -7.68 18.84 -7.89
N GLU A 179 -6.97 19.97 -7.80
CA GLU A 179 -6.18 20.51 -8.90
C GLU A 179 -5.02 19.60 -9.33
N VAL A 180 -4.38 18.92 -8.38
CA VAL A 180 -3.33 17.93 -8.67
C VAL A 180 -3.94 16.74 -9.39
N ALA A 181 -5.06 16.21 -8.87
CA ALA A 181 -5.77 15.10 -9.50
C ALA A 181 -6.19 15.44 -10.95
N LYS A 182 -6.85 16.58 -11.16
CA LYS A 182 -7.28 17.04 -12.50
C LYS A 182 -6.12 17.16 -13.48
N LYS A 183 -5.02 17.80 -13.07
CA LYS A 183 -3.82 17.96 -13.92
C LYS A 183 -3.20 16.60 -14.25
N PHE A 184 -3.11 15.70 -13.28
CA PHE A 184 -2.53 14.38 -13.45
C PHE A 184 -3.39 13.50 -14.36
N GLU A 185 -4.70 13.44 -14.14
CA GLU A 185 -5.64 12.72 -15.01
C GLU A 185 -5.64 13.25 -16.44
N LYS A 186 -5.53 14.57 -16.62
CA LYS A 186 -5.42 15.18 -17.96
C LYS A 186 -4.12 14.75 -18.66
N LYS A 187 -3.01 14.68 -17.94
CA LYS A 187 -1.69 14.32 -18.47
C LYS A 187 -1.58 12.82 -18.80
N ILE A 188 -2.06 11.95 -17.91
CA ILE A 188 -1.95 10.49 -18.04
C ILE A 188 -3.13 9.87 -18.79
N GLY A 189 -4.29 10.52 -18.82
CA GLY A 189 -5.48 10.03 -19.51
C GLY A 189 -6.25 8.92 -18.78
N VAL A 190 -5.92 8.65 -17.51
CA VAL A 190 -6.60 7.67 -16.66
C VAL A 190 -7.09 8.33 -15.38
N PRO A 191 -8.25 7.92 -14.82
CA PRO A 191 -8.72 8.39 -13.52
C PRO A 191 -7.78 7.99 -12.37
N MET A 192 -7.66 8.84 -11.36
CA MET A 192 -6.93 8.54 -10.12
C MET A 192 -7.88 7.97 -9.06
N GLY A 193 -7.45 6.88 -8.42
CA GLY A 193 -8.09 6.32 -7.23
C GLY A 193 -7.61 7.02 -5.95
N GLU A 194 -8.49 7.05 -4.95
CA GLU A 194 -8.22 7.67 -3.65
C GLU A 194 -8.70 6.72 -2.54
N GLY A 195 -8.06 6.78 -1.38
CA GLY A 195 -8.48 6.02 -0.20
C GLY A 195 -8.06 6.71 1.09
N TYR A 196 -8.75 6.34 2.17
CA TYR A 196 -8.51 6.84 3.51
C TYR A 196 -8.36 5.69 4.49
N GLY A 197 -7.53 5.94 5.51
CA GLY A 197 -7.22 4.99 6.55
C GLY A 197 -6.26 5.61 7.55
N ALA A 198 -6.13 4.97 8.70
CA ALA A 198 -5.20 5.34 9.75
C ALA A 198 -4.38 4.12 10.18
N THR A 199 -3.27 4.35 10.86
CA THR A 199 -2.47 3.26 11.42
C THR A 199 -3.28 2.49 12.46
N GLU A 200 -4.08 3.21 13.25
CA GLU A 200 -4.98 2.73 14.29
C GLU A 200 -6.10 1.83 13.76
N THR A 201 -6.41 1.92 12.46
CA THR A 201 -7.41 1.08 11.78
C THR A 201 -6.75 0.02 10.90
N THR A 202 -5.48 -0.30 11.15
CA THR A 202 -4.68 -1.28 10.39
C THR A 202 -4.57 -0.94 8.89
N GLY A 203 -4.74 0.33 8.52
CA GLY A 203 -4.68 0.80 7.15
C GLY A 203 -6.03 1.30 6.65
N GLY A 204 -6.40 0.89 5.43
CA GLY A 204 -7.52 1.48 4.68
C GLY A 204 -8.89 1.14 5.27
N THR A 205 -9.71 2.15 5.51
CA THR A 205 -11.10 2.01 5.96
C THR A 205 -12.10 2.46 4.91
N HIS A 206 -11.68 3.35 4.00
CA HIS A 206 -12.50 3.83 2.90
C HIS A 206 -11.74 3.76 1.58
N LEU A 207 -12.46 3.37 0.52
CA LEU A 207 -11.93 3.35 -0.83
C LEU A 207 -12.88 4.06 -1.79
N ASN A 208 -12.32 4.92 -2.62
CA ASN A 208 -13.06 5.59 -3.68
C ASN A 208 -13.06 4.74 -4.96
N LEU A 209 -14.15 4.00 -5.16
CA LEU A 209 -14.32 3.12 -6.32
C LEU A 209 -14.64 3.87 -7.62
N THR A 210 -14.96 5.17 -7.56
CA THR A 210 -15.48 5.90 -8.74
C THR A 210 -14.47 6.05 -9.87
N ALA A 211 -13.17 6.00 -9.55
CA ALA A 211 -12.11 5.97 -10.54
C ALA A 211 -12.19 4.71 -11.43
N LEU A 212 -12.36 3.53 -10.80
CA LEU A 212 -12.53 2.26 -11.51
C LEU A 212 -13.89 2.20 -12.21
N SER A 213 -14.96 2.62 -11.52
CA SER A 213 -16.30 2.68 -12.12
C SER A 213 -16.36 3.59 -13.36
N LYS A 214 -15.52 4.63 -13.43
CA LYS A 214 -15.43 5.48 -14.62
C LYS A 214 -14.76 4.76 -15.79
N VAL A 215 -13.72 3.96 -15.51
CA VAL A 215 -13.06 3.13 -16.54
C VAL A 215 -14.01 2.08 -17.12
N THR A 216 -14.90 1.50 -16.29
CA THR A 216 -15.90 0.52 -16.75
C THR A 216 -17.17 1.14 -17.33
N GLY A 217 -17.30 2.47 -17.31
CA GLY A 217 -18.49 3.18 -17.82
C GLY A 217 -19.69 3.19 -16.87
N PHE A 218 -19.57 2.66 -15.65
CA PHE A 218 -20.65 2.62 -14.66
C PHE A 218 -20.96 4.01 -14.06
N VAL A 219 -19.98 4.91 -14.04
CA VAL A 219 -20.18 6.32 -13.66
C VAL A 219 -19.58 7.26 -14.70
N SER A 220 -20.19 8.43 -14.90
CA SER A 220 -19.72 9.42 -15.86
C SER A 220 -18.53 10.27 -15.36
N LYS A 221 -18.36 10.39 -14.05
CA LYS A 221 -17.29 11.18 -13.42
C LYS A 221 -16.77 10.55 -12.12
N VAL A 222 -15.50 10.80 -11.83
CA VAL A 222 -14.90 10.50 -10.53
C VAL A 222 -15.49 11.46 -9.50
N LYS A 223 -15.98 10.95 -8.37
CA LYS A 223 -16.41 11.77 -7.24
C LYS A 223 -15.19 12.00 -6.35
N ARG A 224 -14.86 13.25 -6.02
CA ARG A 224 -13.71 13.55 -5.14
C ARG A 224 -14.12 13.41 -3.67
N SER A 225 -13.72 12.31 -3.05
CA SER A 225 -13.92 12.01 -1.64
C SER A 225 -13.03 10.82 -1.24
N ILE A 226 -13.02 10.50 0.05
CA ILE A 226 -12.36 9.29 0.56
C ILE A 226 -13.04 7.98 0.13
N GLY A 227 -14.25 8.07 -0.43
CA GLY A 227 -15.01 6.93 -0.92
C GLY A 227 -16.04 6.38 0.07
N ILE A 228 -16.25 5.06 0.01
CA ILE A 228 -17.18 4.34 0.89
C ILE A 228 -16.40 3.44 1.85
N PRO A 229 -16.96 3.10 3.02
CA PRO A 229 -16.36 2.11 3.92
C PRO A 229 -16.08 0.80 3.19
N VAL A 230 -14.97 0.16 3.53
CA VAL A 230 -14.67 -1.21 3.10
C VAL A 230 -15.63 -2.21 3.75
N PRO A 231 -15.78 -3.45 3.22
CA PRO A 231 -16.68 -4.45 3.79
C PRO A 231 -16.47 -4.64 5.29
N ASP A 232 -17.52 -4.98 6.03
CA ASP A 232 -17.50 -5.22 7.47
C ASP A 232 -16.94 -4.05 8.31
N THR A 233 -17.00 -2.81 7.78
CA THR A 233 -16.63 -1.58 8.48
C THR A 233 -17.83 -0.66 8.62
N GLU A 234 -18.20 -0.35 9.85
CA GLU A 234 -19.22 0.61 10.20
C GLU A 234 -18.60 1.99 10.44
N VAL A 235 -19.26 3.03 9.95
CA VAL A 235 -18.78 4.40 10.06
C VAL A 235 -19.92 5.32 10.47
N LYS A 236 -19.62 6.25 11.37
CA LYS A 236 -20.52 7.34 11.76
C LYS A 236 -19.81 8.67 11.72
N ILE A 237 -20.57 9.73 11.44
CA ILE A 237 -20.13 11.11 11.58
C ILE A 237 -20.84 11.67 12.80
N VAL A 238 -20.08 12.09 13.82
CA VAL A 238 -20.64 12.51 15.10
C VAL A 238 -20.19 13.92 15.48
N ASN A 239 -21.00 14.59 16.29
CA ASN A 239 -20.57 15.81 16.96
C ASN A 239 -19.52 15.43 18.02
N HIS A 240 -18.34 16.05 17.99
CA HIS A 240 -17.23 15.72 18.88
C HIS A 240 -17.52 16.00 20.36
N GLU A 241 -18.42 16.94 20.66
CA GLU A 241 -18.79 17.30 22.04
C GLU A 241 -19.89 16.39 22.59
N THR A 242 -20.91 16.07 21.78
CA THR A 242 -22.08 15.30 22.26
C THR A 242 -21.99 13.80 22.00
N GLY A 243 -21.18 13.38 21.02
CA GLY A 243 -21.12 12.00 20.53
C GLY A 243 -22.34 11.57 19.71
N GLU A 244 -23.28 12.48 19.44
CA GLU A 244 -24.47 12.20 18.65
C GLU A 244 -24.18 12.28 17.15
N GLU A 245 -24.89 11.46 16.36
CA GLU A 245 -24.75 11.43 14.90
C GLU A 245 -25.28 12.73 14.27
N VAL A 246 -24.49 13.34 13.39
CA VAL A 246 -24.88 14.58 12.72
C VAL A 246 -25.73 14.30 11.47
N PRO A 247 -26.62 15.23 11.06
CA PRO A 247 -27.40 15.08 9.83
C PRO A 247 -26.53 14.95 8.57
N ILE A 248 -27.09 14.32 7.52
CA ILE A 248 -26.41 14.19 6.22
C ILE A 248 -26.07 15.58 5.66
N GLY A 249 -24.78 15.79 5.35
CA GLY A 249 -24.27 17.05 4.81
C GLY A 249 -23.59 17.94 5.84
N GLU A 250 -23.77 17.65 7.14
CA GLU A 250 -23.11 18.36 8.22
C GLU A 250 -21.71 17.80 8.52
N THR A 251 -20.84 18.67 9.05
CA THR A 251 -19.47 18.30 9.42
C THR A 251 -19.42 17.71 10.83
N GLY A 252 -18.59 16.67 11.03
CA GLY A 252 -18.35 16.06 12.33
C GLY A 252 -17.10 15.18 12.36
N GLU A 253 -16.86 14.54 13.49
CA GLU A 253 -15.79 13.57 13.71
C GLU A 253 -16.16 12.21 13.13
N ILE A 254 -15.19 11.53 12.48
CA ILE A 254 -15.39 10.21 11.88
C ILE A 254 -15.10 9.13 12.93
N TRP A 255 -16.13 8.37 13.32
CA TRP A 255 -15.99 7.18 14.16
C TRP A 255 -16.06 5.92 13.32
N ILE A 256 -15.17 4.96 13.57
CA ILE A 256 -15.00 3.76 12.77
C ILE A 256 -15.01 2.53 13.68
N ARG A 257 -15.79 1.52 13.31
CA ARG A 257 -15.77 0.20 13.94
C ARG A 257 -15.63 -0.87 12.87
N GLY A 258 -14.69 -1.77 13.05
CA GLY A 258 -14.43 -2.87 12.13
C GLY A 258 -13.61 -3.97 12.79
N PRO A 259 -13.36 -5.07 12.07
CA PRO A 259 -12.51 -6.18 12.50
C PRO A 259 -11.02 -5.85 12.59
#